data_AF-A0A2V3IZU2-F1
#
_entry.id   AF-A0A2V3IZU2-F1
#
_cell.length_a   1.000
_cell.length_b   1.000
_cell.length_c   1.000
_cell.angle_alpha   90.00
_cell.angle_beta   90.00
_cell.angle_gamma   90.00
#
_symmetry.space_group_name_H-M   'P 1'
#
loop_
_entity.id
_entity.type
_entity.pdbx_description
1 polymer ?
#
loop_
_entity_poly.entity_id
_entity_poly.type
_entity_poly.pdbx_seq_one_letter_code
_entity_poly.pdbx_strand_id
1 'polypeptide(L)'
;MSTINSLLNASSSRSVCASRIAQQAARNTIVMVSAPPAQETVLDKQVNTEKKKEFKKPDMYRLFIYNDPVNKRERVVDVLLKTCQGLTFSRAYAAMQEAHENGRGLVLIIAQEIAEHYCATINSDGILSTVEPDK
;
A
#
# COMPACT_ATOMS: atom_id res chain seq x y z
N MET A 1 26.56 42.73 -41.58
CA MET A 1 27.20 43.15 -40.32
C MET A 1 26.62 42.34 -39.19
N SER A 2 27.53 41.66 -38.47
CA SER A 2 27.39 41.10 -37.11
C SER A 2 26.76 39.70 -36.98
N THR A 3 27.52 38.60 -36.95
CA THR A 3 28.34 37.94 -35.89
C THR A 3 27.59 37.23 -34.74
N ILE A 4 27.82 35.90 -34.70
CA ILE A 4 28.27 35.07 -33.55
C ILE A 4 27.22 34.34 -32.68
N ASN A 5 27.39 33.02 -32.67
CA ASN A 5 26.98 32.00 -31.70
C ASN A 5 27.48 32.27 -30.26
N SER A 6 26.69 31.87 -29.26
CA SER A 6 27.20 31.40 -27.95
C SER A 6 26.18 30.40 -27.42
N LEU A 7 26.36 29.08 -27.53
CA LEU A 7 27.25 28.20 -26.76
C LEU A 7 27.16 28.34 -25.23
N LEU A 8 26.81 27.20 -24.64
CA LEU A 8 27.24 26.62 -23.36
C LEU A 8 27.12 27.48 -22.10
N ASN A 9 26.32 26.98 -21.15
CA ASN A 9 26.75 27.04 -19.75
C ASN A 9 26.81 25.64 -19.16
N ALA A 10 27.95 25.37 -18.55
CA ALA A 10 28.46 24.06 -18.19
C ALA A 10 28.14 23.70 -16.74
N SER A 11 28.22 22.39 -16.50
CA SER A 11 28.27 21.66 -15.24
C SER A 11 29.08 22.36 -14.14
N SER A 12 28.49 22.48 -12.93
CA SER A 12 29.20 22.88 -11.72
C SER A 12 29.56 21.64 -10.92
N SER A 13 30.78 21.14 -11.16
CA SER A 13 31.49 20.21 -10.28
C SER A 13 31.80 20.87 -8.95
N ARG A 14 31.46 20.21 -7.83
CA ARG A 14 32.10 20.46 -6.53
C ARG A 14 32.56 19.15 -5.92
N SER A 15 33.79 18.81 -6.25
CA SER A 15 34.67 17.97 -5.46
C SER A 15 35.40 18.87 -4.46
N VAL A 16 35.31 18.59 -3.16
CA VAL A 16 36.40 18.96 -2.24
C VAL A 16 36.60 17.86 -1.20
N CYS A 17 37.87 17.55 -1.04
CA CYS A 17 38.50 16.42 -0.39
C CYS A 17 38.30 16.30 1.12
N ALA A 18 38.53 15.07 1.55
CA ALA A 18 38.70 14.59 2.92
C ALA A 18 39.60 15.47 3.80
N SER A 19 39.28 15.49 5.10
CA SER A 19 40.23 15.87 6.16
C SER A 19 40.05 14.95 7.36
N ARG A 20 41.14 14.27 7.70
CA ARG A 20 41.33 13.38 8.83
C ARG A 20 41.25 14.17 10.12
N ILE A 21 40.43 13.73 11.08
CA ILE A 21 40.67 14.00 12.50
C ILE A 21 40.59 12.66 13.24
N ALA A 22 41.76 12.21 13.67
CA ALA A 22 41.94 11.14 14.63
C ALA A 22 41.59 11.64 16.03
N GLN A 23 40.98 10.78 16.87
CA GLN A 23 41.30 10.66 18.30
C GLN A 23 40.63 9.42 18.95
N GLN A 24 41.39 8.33 18.94
CA GLN A 24 41.76 7.41 20.03
C GLN A 24 40.76 6.99 21.15
N ALA A 25 40.38 5.71 21.07
CA ALA A 25 40.47 4.59 22.03
C ALA A 25 40.17 4.69 23.54
N ALA A 26 39.55 3.58 23.98
CA ALA A 26 39.74 2.82 25.23
C ALA A 26 38.89 3.17 26.45
N ARG A 27 37.99 2.24 26.80
CA ARG A 27 37.77 1.79 28.18
C ARG A 27 37.26 0.35 28.19
N ASN A 28 38.16 -0.56 28.55
CA ASN A 28 37.91 -1.95 28.89
C ASN A 28 37.80 -2.04 30.42
N THR A 29 36.79 -2.71 30.98
CA THR A 29 36.86 -3.28 32.33
C THR A 29 36.00 -4.54 32.40
N ILE A 30 36.66 -5.59 32.88
CA ILE A 30 36.18 -6.93 33.19
C ILE A 30 35.79 -6.97 34.67
N VAL A 31 34.70 -7.66 35.01
CA VAL A 31 34.56 -8.38 36.27
C VAL A 31 33.85 -9.72 36.02
N MET A 32 34.54 -10.80 36.40
CA MET A 32 34.02 -12.17 36.59
C MET A 32 33.28 -12.24 37.96
N VAL A 33 32.56 -13.25 38.44
CA VAL A 33 32.36 -14.68 38.14
C VAL A 33 31.14 -15.15 38.97
N SER A 34 30.40 -16.18 38.55
CA SER A 34 30.07 -17.39 39.35
C SER A 34 28.97 -18.23 38.66
N ALA A 35 29.25 -19.52 38.56
CA ALA A 35 28.50 -20.61 37.91
C ALA A 35 28.01 -21.62 39.00
N PRO A 36 27.62 -22.88 38.70
CA PRO A 36 26.63 -23.54 37.79
C PRO A 36 25.60 -24.36 38.67
N PRO A 37 24.87 -25.47 38.31
CA PRO A 37 24.81 -26.28 37.06
C PRO A 37 23.41 -26.79 36.61
N ALA A 38 23.44 -27.52 35.48
CA ALA A 38 22.49 -28.57 35.05
C ALA A 38 21.15 -28.07 34.44
N GLN A 39 20.62 -28.57 33.32
CA GLN A 39 20.75 -29.88 32.68
C GLN A 39 20.56 -29.77 31.16
N GLU A 40 21.26 -30.64 30.43
CA GLU A 40 20.97 -31.00 29.05
C GLU A 40 19.56 -31.59 28.93
N THR A 41 18.83 -31.18 27.90
CA THR A 41 18.01 -32.11 27.13
C THR A 41 18.20 -31.81 25.66
N VAL A 42 19.16 -32.53 25.08
CA VAL A 42 19.10 -33.01 23.70
C VAL A 42 17.72 -33.61 23.45
N LEU A 43 17.01 -33.13 22.45
CA LEU A 43 16.00 -33.88 21.70
C LEU A 43 15.85 -33.22 20.34
N ASP A 44 16.73 -33.64 19.43
CA ASP A 44 16.51 -33.62 18.00
C ASP A 44 15.11 -34.19 17.67
N LYS A 45 14.22 -33.33 17.19
CA LYS A 45 13.17 -33.76 16.27
C LYS A 45 13.27 -32.91 15.01
N GLN A 46 14.11 -33.39 14.11
CA GLN A 46 13.97 -33.11 12.70
C GLN A 46 12.62 -33.66 12.25
N VAL A 47 11.65 -32.76 12.02
CA VAL A 47 10.56 -33.01 11.09
C VAL A 47 10.70 -31.97 10.00
N ASN A 48 11.47 -32.37 8.99
CA ASN A 48 11.32 -31.88 7.64
C ASN A 48 9.87 -32.14 7.23
N THR A 49 9.08 -31.08 7.18
CA THR A 49 7.98 -31.02 6.23
C THR A 49 8.00 -29.62 5.67
N GLU A 50 8.90 -29.41 4.71
CA GLU A 50 8.80 -28.34 3.73
C GLU A 50 7.49 -28.53 2.93
N LYS A 51 6.35 -28.25 3.56
CA LYS A 51 5.17 -27.85 2.81
C LYS A 51 5.55 -26.51 2.20
N LYS A 52 6.01 -26.54 0.94
CA LYS A 52 5.97 -25.41 0.03
C LYS A 52 4.58 -24.80 0.18
N LYS A 53 4.44 -23.77 1.02
CA LYS A 53 3.22 -22.99 1.12
C LYS A 53 3.09 -22.38 -0.25
N GLU A 54 2.25 -22.97 -1.09
CA GLU A 54 1.78 -22.30 -2.29
C GLU A 54 1.10 -21.04 -1.78
N PHE A 55 1.81 -19.91 -1.87
CA PHE A 55 1.24 -18.59 -1.69
C PHE A 55 0.21 -18.44 -2.80
N LYS A 56 -1.03 -18.82 -2.52
CA LYS A 56 -2.16 -18.51 -3.38
C LYS A 56 -2.16 -17.00 -3.51
N LYS A 57 -2.11 -16.51 -4.75
CA LYS A 57 -2.24 -15.08 -5.02
C LYS A 57 -3.54 -14.60 -4.35
N PRO A 58 -3.55 -13.41 -3.73
CA PRO A 58 -4.78 -12.88 -3.17
C PRO A 58 -5.82 -12.76 -4.30
N ASP A 59 -7.01 -13.30 -4.05
CA ASP A 59 -8.11 -13.20 -5.00
C ASP A 59 -8.58 -11.74 -5.04
N MET A 60 -8.58 -11.18 -6.25
CA MET A 60 -9.02 -9.81 -6.52
C MET A 60 -10.53 -9.78 -6.72
N TYR A 61 -11.17 -8.77 -6.15
CA TYR A 61 -12.61 -8.54 -6.19
C TYR A 61 -12.90 -7.15 -6.72
N ARG A 62 -13.95 -7.06 -7.52
CA ARG A 62 -14.48 -5.84 -8.12
C ARG A 62 -15.63 -5.32 -7.28
N LEU A 63 -15.54 -4.06 -6.86
CA LEU A 63 -16.62 -3.36 -6.15
C LEU A 63 -17.45 -2.54 -7.13
N PHE A 64 -18.74 -2.85 -7.20
CA PHE A 64 -19.71 -2.16 -8.03
C PHE A 64 -20.66 -1.31 -7.20
N ILE A 65 -21.09 -0.19 -7.77
CA ILE A 65 -22.23 0.60 -7.29
C ILE A 65 -23.35 0.58 -8.34
N TYR A 66 -24.60 0.69 -7.87
CA TYR A 66 -25.77 0.74 -8.73
C TYR A 66 -26.39 2.13 -8.72
N ASN A 67 -26.95 2.53 -9.85
CA ASN A 67 -27.72 3.77 -9.94
C ASN A 67 -29.12 3.56 -9.36
N ASP A 68 -29.57 4.55 -8.60
CA ASP A 68 -30.88 4.57 -7.97
C ASP A 68 -31.54 5.95 -8.19
N PRO A 69 -32.88 6.06 -8.11
CA PRO A 69 -33.58 7.32 -8.33
C PRO A 69 -33.63 8.25 -7.10
N VAL A 70 -33.14 7.80 -5.94
CA VAL A 70 -33.31 8.49 -4.65
C VAL A 70 -32.08 9.35 -4.32
N ASN A 71 -30.88 8.82 -4.57
CA ASN A 71 -29.61 9.44 -4.23
C ASN A 71 -29.15 10.41 -5.32
N LYS A 72 -28.69 11.59 -4.91
CA LYS A 72 -28.05 12.57 -5.81
C LYS A 72 -26.61 12.14 -6.11
N ARG A 73 -26.14 12.47 -7.31
CA ARG A 73 -24.77 12.24 -7.79
C ARG A 73 -23.69 12.73 -6.80
N GLU A 74 -23.87 13.93 -6.25
CA GLU A 74 -22.96 14.53 -5.27
C GLU A 74 -22.82 13.69 -4.00
N ARG A 75 -23.96 13.27 -3.42
CA ARG A 75 -24.00 12.39 -2.23
C ARG A 75 -23.26 11.08 -2.49
N VAL A 76 -23.41 10.50 -3.67
CA VAL A 76 -22.71 9.26 -4.05
C VAL A 76 -21.19 9.46 -4.06
N VAL A 77 -20.71 10.53 -4.70
CA VAL A 77 -19.28 10.85 -4.75
C VAL A 77 -18.72 11.10 -3.33
N ASP A 78 -19.45 11.82 -2.49
CA ASP A 78 -19.04 12.09 -1.11
C ASP A 78 -18.92 10.80 -0.27
N VAL A 79 -19.85 9.86 -0.41
CA VAL A 79 -19.79 8.56 0.29
C VAL A 79 -18.60 7.75 -0.17
N LEU A 80 -18.35 7.70 -1.47
CA LEU A 80 -17.22 6.97 -2.04
C LEU A 80 -15.89 7.51 -1.52
N LEU A 81 -15.74 8.83 -1.42
CA LEU A 81 -14.54 9.47 -0.90
C LEU A 81 -14.37 9.29 0.61
N LYS A 82 -15.47 9.27 1.36
CA LYS A 82 -15.44 9.02 2.82
C LYS A 82 -15.08 7.58 3.14
N THR A 83 -15.62 6.62 2.38
CA THR A 83 -15.44 5.19 2.66
C THR A 83 -14.10 4.69 2.15
N CYS A 84 -13.75 5.00 0.90
CA CYS A 84 -12.56 4.47 0.26
C CYS A 84 -11.37 5.41 0.48
N GLN A 85 -10.56 5.09 1.48
CA GLN A 85 -9.32 5.81 1.78
C GLN A 85 -8.35 5.65 0.59
N GLY A 86 -8.00 6.77 -0.05
CA GLY A 86 -7.12 6.80 -1.23
C GLY A 86 -7.85 6.82 -2.58
N LEU A 87 -9.18 6.84 -2.59
CA LEU A 87 -9.93 7.06 -3.84
C LEU A 87 -9.84 8.55 -4.24
N THR A 88 -9.47 8.81 -5.49
CA THR A 88 -9.43 10.18 -6.01
C THR A 88 -10.82 10.65 -6.40
N PHE A 89 -11.08 11.96 -6.28
CA PHE A 89 -12.36 12.56 -6.70
C PHE A 89 -12.72 12.21 -8.14
N SER A 90 -11.74 12.31 -9.06
CA SER A 90 -11.94 11.98 -10.48
C SER A 90 -12.40 10.53 -10.67
N ARG A 91 -11.83 9.57 -9.93
CA ARG A 91 -12.24 8.17 -10.01
C ARG A 91 -13.63 7.93 -9.43
N ALA A 92 -13.95 8.53 -8.29
CA ALA A 92 -15.28 8.45 -7.69
C ALA A 92 -16.36 9.03 -8.62
N TYR A 93 -16.09 10.18 -9.23
CA TYR A 93 -16.99 10.82 -10.19
C TYR A 93 -17.18 9.96 -11.45
N ALA A 94 -16.10 9.40 -11.99
CA ALA A 94 -16.18 8.51 -13.15
C ALA A 94 -17.02 7.26 -12.88
N ALA A 95 -16.82 6.61 -11.72
CA ALA A 95 -17.61 5.44 -11.33
C ALA A 95 -19.09 5.77 -11.11
N MET A 96 -19.38 6.92 -10.51
CA MET A 96 -20.74 7.42 -10.32
C MET A 96 -21.41 7.71 -11.67
N GLN A 97 -20.70 8.36 -12.60
CA GLN A 97 -21.21 8.65 -13.94
C GLN A 97 -21.47 7.36 -14.72
N GLU A 98 -20.55 6.40 -14.66
CA GLU A 98 -20.71 5.08 -15.28
C GLU A 98 -21.96 4.36 -14.73
N ALA A 99 -22.19 4.41 -13.42
CA ALA A 99 -23.40 3.86 -12.82
C ALA A 99 -24.65 4.56 -13.34
N HIS A 100 -24.63 5.88 -13.47
CA HIS A 100 -25.77 6.63 -13.97
C HIS A 100 -26.15 6.26 -15.42
N GLU A 101 -25.16 6.06 -16.29
CA GLU A 101 -25.38 5.75 -17.71
C GLU A 101 -25.70 4.27 -17.96
N ASN A 102 -24.97 3.36 -17.30
CA ASN A 102 -25.05 1.92 -17.54
C ASN A 102 -25.90 1.16 -16.50
N GLY A 103 -26.38 1.84 -15.46
CA GLY A 103 -27.09 1.25 -14.33
C GLY A 103 -26.19 0.68 -13.23
N ARG A 104 -24.91 0.42 -13.52
CA ARG A 104 -23.87 0.04 -12.55
C ARG A 104 -22.51 0.58 -12.96
N GLY A 105 -21.64 0.85 -12.00
CA GLY A 105 -20.30 1.39 -12.24
C GLY A 105 -19.24 0.69 -11.40
N LEU A 106 -18.07 0.44 -12.00
CA LEU A 106 -16.93 -0.15 -11.31
C LEU A 106 -16.20 0.93 -10.51
N VAL A 107 -16.07 0.75 -9.20
CA VAL A 107 -15.33 1.69 -8.35
C VAL A 107 -13.83 1.34 -8.38
N LEU A 108 -13.49 0.14 -7.93
CA LEU A 108 -12.11 -0.31 -7.70
C LEU A 108 -12.01 -1.85 -7.66
N ILE A 109 -10.79 -2.34 -7.83
CA ILE A 109 -10.44 -3.77 -7.75
C ILE A 109 -9.45 -3.94 -6.60
N ILE A 110 -9.83 -4.70 -5.58
CA ILE A 110 -9.07 -4.85 -4.33
C ILE A 110 -9.20 -6.28 -3.77
N ALA A 111 -8.43 -6.59 -2.73
CA ALA A 111 -8.55 -7.86 -2.01
C ALA A 111 -9.94 -8.04 -1.37
N GLN A 112 -10.38 -9.30 -1.27
CA GLN A 112 -11.71 -9.68 -0.79
C GLN A 112 -12.13 -9.00 0.51
N GLU A 113 -11.30 -9.09 1.55
CA GLU A 113 -11.64 -8.62 2.89
C GLU A 113 -11.97 -7.12 2.91
N ILE A 114 -11.20 -6.33 2.16
CA ILE A 114 -11.40 -4.88 2.08
C ILE A 114 -12.62 -4.57 1.21
N ALA A 115 -12.86 -5.33 0.14
CA ALA A 115 -14.02 -5.16 -0.73
C ALA A 115 -15.33 -5.34 0.04
N GLU A 116 -15.42 -6.40 0.85
CA GLU A 116 -16.59 -6.69 1.69
C GLU A 116 -16.81 -5.59 2.73
N HIS A 117 -15.74 -5.09 3.35
CA HIS A 117 -15.82 -3.99 4.32
C HIS A 117 -16.34 -2.69 3.69
N TYR A 118 -15.82 -2.31 2.53
CA TYR A 118 -16.30 -1.12 1.81
C TYR A 118 -17.73 -1.30 1.32
N CYS A 119 -18.09 -2.46 0.79
CA CYS A 119 -19.46 -2.77 0.37
C CYS A 119 -20.46 -2.64 1.53
N ALA A 120 -20.13 -3.18 2.70
CA ALA A 120 -20.97 -3.07 3.90
C ALA A 120 -21.14 -1.61 4.36
N THR A 121 -20.08 -0.81 4.29
CA THR A 121 -20.13 0.62 4.67
C THR A 121 -20.97 1.43 3.69
N ILE A 122 -20.75 1.26 2.37
CA ILE A 122 -21.50 1.94 1.31
C ILE A 122 -23.00 1.58 1.37
N ASN A 123 -23.32 0.30 1.61
CA ASN A 123 -24.69 -0.15 1.80
C ASN A 123 -25.33 0.46 3.06
N SER A 124 -24.56 0.61 4.14
CA SER A 124 -25.03 1.27 5.38
C SER A 124 -25.33 2.75 5.16
N ASP A 125 -24.62 3.41 4.24
CA ASP A 125 -24.85 4.80 3.83
C ASP A 125 -26.09 4.98 2.91
N GLY A 126 -26.73 3.89 2.50
CA GLY A 126 -27.93 3.88 1.65
C GLY A 126 -27.65 3.85 0.15
N ILE A 127 -26.43 3.50 -0.27
CA ILE A 127 -26.06 3.32 -1.68
C ILE A 127 -25.97 1.83 -1.96
N LEU A 128 -26.63 1.36 -3.02
CA LEU A 128 -26.59 -0.04 -3.40
C LEU A 128 -25.23 -0.41 -4.00
N SER A 129 -24.55 -1.38 -3.39
CA SER A 129 -23.26 -1.90 -3.81
C SER A 129 -23.17 -3.42 -3.76
N THR A 130 -22.32 -4.00 -4.60
CA THR A 130 -22.09 -5.45 -4.67
C THR A 130 -20.63 -5.73 -5.02
N VAL A 131 -20.12 -6.86 -4.54
CA VAL A 131 -18.76 -7.34 -4.83
C VAL A 131 -18.83 -8.58 -5.70
N GLU A 132 -18.05 -8.60 -6.78
CA GLU A 132 -17.92 -9.76 -7.67
C GLU A 132 -16.44 -10.17 -7.79
N PRO A 133 -16.12 -11.46 -7.95
CA PRO A 133 -14.74 -11.88 -8.21
C PRO A 133 -14.25 -11.38 -9.58
N ASP A 134 -12.95 -11.05 -9.67
CA ASP A 134 -12.33 -10.60 -10.94
C ASP A 134 -12.01 -11.75 -11.91
N LYS A 135 -12.19 -13.00 -11.47
CA LYS A 135 -11.80 -14.24 -12.15
C LYS A 135 -12.61 -14.58 -13.40
#